data_AF-A0A7S0NUG9-F1
#
_entry.id   AF-A0A7S0NUG9-F1
#
_cell.length_a   1.000
_cell.length_b   1.000
_cell.length_c   1.000
_cell.angle_alpha   90.00
_cell.angle_beta   90.00
_cell.angle_gamma   90.00
#
_symmetry.space_group_name_H-M   'P 1'
#
loop_
_entity.id
_entity.type
_entity.pdbx_description
1 polymer ?
#
loop_
_entity_poly.entity_id
_entity_poly.type
_entity_poly.pdbx_seq_one_letter_code
_entity_poly.pdbx_strand_id
1 'polypeptide(L)'
;VFISHQWLGWRAPDPHGVQYEVASVAVRQLLLKCEGGALYLWFDYFSIPQKNRATQDGAIASLSNYAANCRYFVALVPRALHADTGQQCDEDTYLARGWCR
;
A
#
# COMPACT_ATOMS: atom_id res chain seq x y z
N VAL A 1 -11.04 -3.12 -1.42
CA VAL A 1 -9.77 -3.28 -2.16
C VAL A 1 -8.67 -3.11 -1.16
N PHE A 2 -7.75 -4.08 -1.11
CA PHE A 2 -6.55 -3.97 -0.31
C PHE A 2 -5.46 -3.34 -1.18
N ILE A 3 -4.91 -2.22 -0.74
CA ILE A 3 -3.81 -1.53 -1.41
C ILE A 3 -2.56 -1.70 -0.55
N SER A 4 -1.50 -2.21 -1.17
CA SER A 4 -0.23 -2.45 -0.51
C SER A 4 0.92 -1.71 -1.19
N HIS A 5 1.88 -1.22 -0.41
CA HIS A 5 3.05 -0.51 -0.94
C HIS A 5 4.32 -0.78 -0.12
N GLN A 6 5.46 -0.42 -0.70
CA GLN A 6 6.74 -0.38 0.00
C GLN A 6 7.11 1.04 0.40
N TRP A 7 7.81 1.20 1.52
CA TRP A 7 8.31 2.52 1.93
C TRP A 7 9.43 2.97 0.99
N LEU A 8 9.29 4.17 0.44
CA LEU A 8 10.25 4.84 -0.44
C LEU A 8 11.12 5.87 0.31
N GLY A 9 11.09 5.88 1.64
CA GLY A 9 11.90 6.75 2.48
C GLY A 9 11.79 6.33 3.94
N TRP A 10 12.69 6.77 4.82
CA TRP A 10 12.66 6.40 6.24
C TRP A 10 11.60 7.13 7.05
N ARG A 11 11.22 8.34 6.62
CA ARG A 11 10.30 9.21 7.36
C ARG A 11 8.89 9.26 6.78
N ALA A 12 8.75 8.90 5.52
CA ALA A 12 7.47 8.89 4.83
C ALA A 12 7.42 7.70 3.86
N PRO A 13 6.27 7.02 3.76
CA PRO A 13 6.12 5.87 2.88
C PRO A 13 6.27 6.21 1.40
N ASP A 14 5.85 7.40 0.98
CA ASP A 14 5.91 7.84 -0.40
C ASP A 14 6.27 9.34 -0.48
N PRO A 15 7.55 9.71 -0.21
CA PRO A 15 7.95 11.12 -0.10
C PRO A 15 7.73 11.95 -1.37
N HIS A 16 7.67 11.28 -2.53
CA HIS A 16 7.57 11.91 -3.85
C HIS A 16 6.20 11.66 -4.53
N GLY A 17 5.27 10.98 -3.86
CA GLY A 17 3.92 10.72 -4.40
C GLY A 17 3.88 9.70 -5.55
N VAL A 18 4.96 8.96 -5.80
CA VAL A 18 5.05 8.04 -6.96
C VAL A 18 4.07 6.89 -6.82
N GLN A 19 3.88 6.38 -5.62
CA GLN A 19 2.91 5.31 -5.34
C GLN A 19 1.48 5.85 -5.33
N TYR A 20 1.27 7.07 -4.83
CA TYR A 20 -0.03 7.73 -4.88
C TYR A 20 -0.56 7.90 -6.31
N GLU A 21 0.30 8.30 -7.26
CA GLU A 21 -0.09 8.47 -8.67
C GLU A 21 -0.56 7.14 -9.27
N VAL A 22 0.21 6.06 -9.11
CA VAL A 22 -0.19 4.75 -9.64
C VAL A 22 -1.39 4.16 -8.89
N ALA A 23 -1.55 4.45 -7.59
CA ALA A 23 -2.74 4.07 -6.83
C ALA A 23 -4.00 4.74 -7.40
N SER A 24 -3.93 6.03 -7.73
CA SER A 24 -5.03 6.80 -8.31
C SER A 24 -5.47 6.21 -9.66
N VAL A 25 -4.52 5.80 -10.50
CA VAL A 25 -4.81 5.12 -11.77
C VAL A 25 -5.48 3.76 -11.52
N ALA A 26 -4.92 2.93 -10.64
CA ALA A 26 -5.47 1.61 -10.33
C ALA A 26 -6.89 1.69 -9.76
N VAL A 27 -7.14 2.63 -8.84
CA VAL A 27 -8.47 2.87 -8.25
C VAL A 27 -9.49 3.29 -9.29
N ARG A 28 -9.13 4.20 -10.21
CA ARG A 28 -10.02 4.62 -11.32
C ARG A 28 -10.37 3.43 -12.21
N GLN A 29 -9.41 2.58 -12.54
CA GLN A 29 -9.65 1.37 -13.34
C GLN A 29 -10.56 0.37 -12.62
N LEU A 30 -10.41 0.21 -11.31
CA LEU A 30 -11.29 -0.65 -10.51
C LEU A 30 -12.70 -0.08 -10.40
N LEU A 31 -12.86 1.23 -10.27
CA LEU A 31 -14.17 1.89 -10.24
C LEU A 31 -14.97 1.64 -11.53
N LEU A 32 -14.31 1.63 -12.69
CA LEU A 32 -14.96 1.30 -13.96
C LEU A 32 -15.54 -0.13 -13.97
N LYS A 33 -15.00 -1.04 -13.15
CA LYS A 33 -15.51 -2.42 -13.00
C LYS A 33 -16.66 -2.53 -11.99
N CYS A 34 -17.03 -1.44 -11.30
CA CYS A 34 -17.99 -1.47 -10.20
C CYS A 34 -19.43 -1.10 -10.60
N GLU A 35 -19.77 -0.96 -11.89
CA GLU A 35 -21.13 -0.71 -12.40
C GLU A 35 -21.97 0.31 -11.57
N GLY A 36 -21.36 1.42 -11.16
CA GLY A 36 -22.03 2.47 -10.38
C GLY A 36 -22.09 2.24 -8.86
N GLY A 37 -21.48 1.17 -8.35
CA GLY A 37 -21.31 0.92 -6.92
C GLY A 37 -20.16 1.68 -6.27
N ALA A 38 -20.08 1.61 -4.94
CA ALA A 38 -19.01 2.21 -4.15
C ALA A 38 -17.78 1.29 -4.08
N LEU A 39 -16.58 1.89 -4.11
CA LEU A 39 -15.31 1.20 -3.89
C LEU A 39 -14.74 1.58 -2.53
N TYR A 40 -14.62 0.61 -1.64
CA TYR A 40 -13.97 0.79 -0.34
C TYR A 40 -12.49 0.40 -0.43
N LEU A 41 -11.63 1.27 0.06
CA LEU A 41 -10.18 1.09 0.05
C LEU A 41 -9.67 0.82 1.46
N TRP A 42 -8.81 -0.17 1.60
CA TRP A 42 -8.03 -0.43 2.79
C TRP A 42 -6.56 -0.30 2.40
N PHE A 43 -5.85 0.66 3.01
CA PHE A 43 -4.48 1.00 2.67
C PHE A 43 -3.56 0.59 3.83
N ASP A 44 -2.54 -0.21 3.54
CA ASP A 44 -1.66 -0.83 4.55
C ASP A 44 -0.75 0.12 5.35
N TYR A 45 -0.91 1.43 5.16
CA TYR A 45 -0.38 2.47 6.05
C TYR A 45 -1.51 3.35 6.63
N PHE A 46 -2.36 3.94 5.77
CA PHE A 46 -3.39 4.89 6.21
C PHE A 46 -4.51 4.25 7.04
N SER A 47 -4.79 2.97 6.84
CA SER A 47 -5.80 2.21 7.58
C SER A 47 -5.26 1.58 8.87
N ILE A 48 -3.97 1.79 9.18
CA ILE A 48 -3.31 1.30 10.39
C ILE A 48 -3.08 2.48 11.37
N PRO A 49 -3.35 2.31 12.67
CA PRO A 49 -3.01 3.33 13.67
C PRO A 49 -1.51 3.64 13.67
N GLN A 50 -1.14 4.91 13.51
CA GLN A 50 0.28 5.33 13.46
C GLN A 50 0.83 5.90 14.77
N LYS A 51 -0.05 6.28 15.72
CA LYS A 51 0.34 6.99 16.96
C LYS A 51 0.59 6.07 18.16
N ASN A 52 -0.12 4.94 18.24
CA ASN A 52 -0.02 4.02 19.37
C ASN A 52 0.53 2.69 18.88
N ARG A 53 1.69 2.31 19.43
CA ARG A 53 2.42 1.12 18.96
C ARG A 53 1.67 -0.18 19.21
N ALA A 54 1.00 -0.32 20.35
CA ALA A 54 0.28 -1.56 20.67
C ALA A 54 -0.91 -1.79 19.72
N THR A 55 -1.67 -0.74 19.39
CA THR A 55 -2.76 -0.86 18.41
C THR A 55 -2.25 -0.96 16.98
N GLN A 56 -1.13 -0.32 16.67
CA GLN A 56 -0.42 -0.49 15.40
C GLN A 56 -0.02 -1.96 15.17
N ASP A 57 0.68 -2.55 16.14
CA ASP A 57 1.16 -3.94 16.06
C ASP A 57 -0.02 -4.91 15.93
N GLY A 58 -1.12 -4.70 16.66
CA GLY A 58 -2.34 -5.51 16.52
C GLY A 58 -3.01 -5.38 15.15
N ALA A 59 -3.04 -4.17 14.58
CA ALA A 59 -3.55 -3.94 13.23
C ALA A 59 -2.65 -4.56 12.14
N ILE A 60 -1.32 -4.48 12.31
CA ILE A 60 -0.33 -5.14 11.43
C ILE A 60 -0.51 -6.66 11.49
N ALA A 61 -0.67 -7.24 12.68
CA ALA A 61 -0.86 -8.68 12.85
C ALA A 61 -2.15 -9.20 12.16
N SER A 62 -3.13 -8.33 11.90
CA SER A 62 -4.39 -8.66 11.23
C SER A 62 -4.43 -8.28 9.74
N LEU A 63 -3.31 -7.84 9.15
CA LEU A 63 -3.21 -7.49 7.71
C LEU A 63 -3.77 -8.57 6.79
N SER A 64 -3.42 -9.84 7.06
CA SER A 64 -3.88 -10.98 6.28
C SER A 64 -5.40 -11.15 6.33
N ASN A 65 -6.05 -10.83 7.45
CA ASN A 65 -7.51 -10.85 7.56
C ASN A 65 -8.15 -9.78 6.67
N TYR A 66 -7.63 -8.55 6.66
CA TYR A 66 -8.14 -7.49 5.78
C TYR A 66 -7.94 -7.81 4.30
N ALA A 67 -6.78 -8.36 3.94
CA ALA A 67 -6.49 -8.78 2.58
C ALA A 67 -7.44 -9.91 2.13
N ALA A 68 -7.66 -10.92 2.97
CA ALA A 68 -8.55 -12.04 2.67
C ALA A 68 -10.03 -11.64 2.51
N ASN A 69 -10.47 -10.58 3.19
CA ASN A 69 -11.83 -10.04 3.06
C ASN A 69 -11.98 -9.04 1.91
N CYS A 70 -10.90 -8.66 1.23
CA CYS A 70 -10.96 -7.77 0.08
C CYS A 70 -11.16 -8.54 -1.23
N ARG A 71 -12.09 -8.08 -2.07
CA ARG A 71 -12.31 -8.64 -3.41
C ARG A 71 -11.11 -8.49 -4.35
N TYR A 72 -10.34 -7.43 -4.18
CA TYR A 72 -9.17 -7.11 -4.99
C TYR A 72 -7.99 -6.81 -4.08
N PHE A 73 -6.82 -7.31 -4.45
CA PHE A 73 -5.53 -6.97 -3.87
C PHE A 73 -4.69 -6.24 -4.93
N VAL A 74 -4.13 -5.09 -4.58
CA VAL A 74 -3.34 -4.25 -5.48
C VAL A 74 -2.01 -3.93 -4.82
N ALA A 75 -0.92 -4.44 -5.39
CA ALA A 75 0.44 -4.05 -5.01
C ALA A 75 0.89 -2.84 -5.84
N LEU A 76 1.32 -1.77 -5.17
CA LEU A 76 1.86 -0.57 -5.80
C LEU A 76 3.37 -0.73 -5.97
N VAL A 77 3.77 -1.22 -7.14
CA VAL A 77 5.16 -1.53 -7.49
C VAL A 77 5.71 -0.68 -8.65
N PRO A 78 5.61 0.67 -8.61
CA PRO A 78 6.27 1.49 -9.60
C PRO A 78 7.80 1.38 -9.44
N ARG A 79 8.54 1.60 -10.52
CA ARG A 79 9.98 1.86 -10.42
C ARG A 79 10.17 3.22 -9.76
N ALA A 80 10.76 3.23 -8.58
CA ALA A 80 11.06 4.43 -7.82
C ALA A 80 12.45 4.32 -7.17
N LEU A 81 12.96 5.44 -6.66
CA LEU A 81 14.17 5.46 -5.84
C LEU A 81 13.78 5.71 -4.39
N HIS A 82 14.42 4.99 -3.47
CA HIS A 82 14.31 5.29 -2.05
C HIS A 82 14.97 6.64 -1.78
N ALA A 83 14.24 7.59 -1.20
CA ALA A 83 14.65 8.98 -1.02
C ALA A 83 15.96 9.14 -0.25
N ASP A 84 16.20 8.29 0.76
CA ASP A 84 17.41 8.40 1.60
C ASP A 84 18.61 7.59 1.09
N THR A 85 18.41 6.47 0.38
CA THR A 85 19.50 5.55 0.00
C THR A 85 19.82 5.59 -1.50
N GLY A 86 18.93 6.14 -2.31
CA GLY A 86 19.01 6.09 -3.77
C GLY A 86 18.86 4.70 -4.37
N GLN A 87 18.56 3.68 -3.55
CA GLN A 87 18.34 2.32 -4.04
C GLN A 87 17.07 2.24 -4.88
N GLN A 88 17.12 1.40 -5.92
CA GLN A 88 15.96 1.13 -6.75
C GLN A 88 14.93 0.30 -5.96
N CYS A 89 13.69 0.74 -6.04
CA CYS A 89 12.52 0.08 -5.48
C CYS A 89 11.59 -0.32 -6.63
N ASP A 90 11.23 -1.59 -6.70
CA ASP A 90 10.39 -2.17 -7.75
C ASP A 90 9.62 -3.41 -7.26
N GLU A 91 9.13 -4.23 -8.18
CA GLU A 91 8.41 -5.47 -7.91
C GLU A 91 9.27 -6.49 -7.14
N ASP A 92 10.53 -6.66 -7.53
CA ASP A 92 11.43 -7.62 -6.90
C ASP A 92 11.71 -7.22 -5.44
N THR A 93 11.98 -5.93 -5.20
CA THR A 93 12.21 -5.44 -3.83
C THR A 93 10.96 -5.53 -2.96
N TYR A 94 9.78 -5.28 -3.55
CA TYR A 94 8.50 -5.41 -2.85
C TYR A 94 8.24 -6.87 -2.43
N LEU A 95 8.40 -7.81 -3.37
CA LEU A 95 8.17 -9.24 -3.11
C LEU A 95 9.17 -9.81 -2.11
N ALA A 96 10.44 -9.37 -2.15
CA ALA A 96 11.47 -9.83 -1.23
C ALA A 96 11.22 -9.43 0.24
N ARG A 97 10.68 -8.23 0.48
CA ARG A 97 10.41 -7.77 1.85
C ARG A 97 9.06 -8.25 2.41
N GLY A 98 8.07 -8.46 1.54
CA GLY A 98 6.68 -8.67 1.92
C GLY A 98 5.95 -7.38 2.33
N TRP A 99 4.85 -7.51 3.06
CA TRP A 99 3.99 -6.37 3.43
C TRP A 99 4.36 -5.83 4.82
N CYS A 100 4.31 -4.51 5.00
CA CYS A 100 4.45 -3.81 6.29
C CYS A 100 5.54 -4.36 7.24
N ARG A 101 6.76 -4.57 6.71
CA ARG A 101 7.99 -4.68 7.51
C ARG A 101 8.77 -3.38 7.46
#